data_AF-A0AAC8TF93-F1
#
_entry.id   AF-A0AAC8TF93-F1
#
_cell.length_a   1.000
_cell.length_b   1.000
_cell.length_c   1.000
_cell.angle_alpha   90.00
_cell.angle_beta   90.00
_cell.angle_gamma   90.00
#
_symmetry.space_group_name_H-M   'P 1'
#
loop_
_entity.id
_entity.type
_entity.pdbx_description
1 polymer ?
#
loop_
_entity_poly.entity_id
_entity_poly.type
_entity_poly.pdbx_seq_one_letter_code
_entity_poly.pdbx_strand_id
1 'polypeptide(L)'
;MTISTRSPSRPDFRSQTKTQSSGDTAASRVGQASTTTAPTPTKSTAATGYSGQSSFEPAAPRAPVSLTASEPPRWLRNMFAPRQPVVPTEHTHGEVPADEAQRTRALAQEQQQIISGAGSEPVQFTNANGQTEALQFTRENGGWRVTDANQNSMLIHPEPGLTEQELLRGTAAYADYWTQYPEHLRSASPIINLNPGAFRGTYENVTQEVNMGVKDDLDEMTFDHEFGHAVGFEFDRQGGRPPGWDAAMQADGISPSQYANGNQYEDFAEGWLAYVEAREKGPEHLAALQSQFPNRFAILEQVYNGTLQPE
;
A
#
# COMPACT_ATOMS: atom_id res chain seq x y z
N MET A 1 38.33 36.56 11.43
CA MET A 1 37.76 35.23 11.15
C MET A 1 36.41 35.46 10.51
N THR A 2 36.29 35.21 9.22
CA THR A 2 35.07 35.45 8.45
C THR A 2 34.68 34.12 7.81
N ILE A 3 33.57 33.54 8.25
CA ILE A 3 33.10 32.24 7.74
C ILE A 3 32.28 32.53 6.49
N SER A 4 32.77 32.08 5.35
CA SER A 4 32.10 32.13 4.05
C SER A 4 31.34 30.81 3.85
N THR A 5 30.02 30.86 3.80
CA THR A 5 29.17 29.72 3.48
C THR A 5 28.93 29.66 1.96
N ARG A 6 29.54 28.68 1.29
CA ARG A 6 29.18 28.30 -0.09
C ARG A 6 27.99 27.35 -0.05
N SER A 7 26.92 27.69 -0.76
CA SER A 7 25.83 26.76 -1.09
C SER A 7 26.29 25.81 -2.21
N PRO A 8 25.91 24.52 -2.17
CA PRO A 8 26.17 23.61 -3.28
C PRO A 8 25.10 23.76 -4.37
N SER A 9 25.55 23.96 -5.60
CA SER A 9 24.74 24.01 -6.81
C SER A 9 24.19 22.61 -7.13
N ARG A 10 22.88 22.50 -7.38
CA ARG A 10 22.25 21.31 -7.99
C ARG A 10 22.60 21.22 -9.49
N PRO A 11 22.63 20.01 -10.09
CA PRO A 11 22.84 19.85 -11.52
C PRO A 11 21.55 20.09 -12.32
N ASP A 12 21.67 20.83 -13.42
CA ASP A 12 20.62 21.06 -14.40
C ASP A 12 20.22 19.76 -15.13
N PHE A 13 18.95 19.38 -15.02
CA PHE A 13 18.35 18.32 -15.82
C PHE A 13 17.96 18.88 -17.19
N ARG A 14 18.81 18.61 -18.20
CA ARG A 14 18.60 19.05 -19.59
C ARG A 14 17.67 18.07 -20.30
N SER A 15 16.46 18.50 -20.61
CA SER A 15 15.49 17.79 -21.44
C SER A 15 15.99 17.66 -22.88
N GLN A 16 16.08 16.42 -23.38
CA GLN A 16 16.29 16.16 -24.81
C GLN A 16 14.93 16.02 -25.50
N THR A 17 14.56 17.04 -26.27
CA THR A 17 13.47 16.98 -27.24
C THR A 17 13.95 16.24 -28.49
N LYS A 18 13.28 15.13 -28.84
CA LYS A 18 13.53 14.37 -30.07
C LYS A 18 12.59 14.86 -31.15
N THR A 19 13.08 15.71 -32.03
CA THR A 19 12.38 16.19 -33.22
C THR A 19 12.39 15.10 -34.29
N GLN A 20 11.21 14.59 -34.68
CA GLN A 20 11.04 13.75 -35.87
C GLN A 20 11.00 14.65 -37.12
N SER A 21 11.97 14.46 -38.00
CA SER A 21 12.03 15.07 -39.33
C SER A 21 11.48 14.07 -40.35
N SER A 22 10.39 14.46 -41.01
CA SER A 22 9.82 13.82 -42.20
C SER A 22 10.62 14.24 -43.44
N GLY A 23 11.23 13.28 -44.13
CA GLY A 23 11.91 13.48 -45.40
C GLY A 23 11.41 12.49 -46.44
N ASP A 24 10.65 13.01 -47.41
CA ASP A 24 10.34 12.35 -48.68
C ASP A 24 11.61 12.16 -49.51
N THR A 25 11.78 10.97 -50.11
CA THR A 25 12.41 10.86 -51.44
C THR A 25 12.06 9.54 -52.11
N ALA A 26 11.39 9.63 -53.25
CA ALA A 26 11.22 8.55 -54.21
C ALA A 26 12.43 8.52 -55.17
N ALA A 27 13.05 7.35 -55.34
CA ALA A 27 13.76 6.98 -56.56
C ALA A 27 13.92 5.46 -56.66
N SER A 28 13.54 4.93 -57.82
CA SER A 28 13.56 3.52 -58.20
C SER A 28 14.96 2.90 -58.21
N ARG A 29 15.08 1.65 -57.76
CA ARG A 29 16.01 0.68 -58.35
C ARG A 29 15.50 -0.75 -58.22
N VAL A 30 15.42 -1.38 -59.39
CA VAL A 30 15.18 -2.80 -59.66
C VAL A 30 16.37 -3.63 -59.15
N GLY A 31 16.10 -4.77 -58.51
CA GLY A 31 17.14 -5.77 -58.29
C GLY A 31 16.82 -6.85 -57.26
N GLN A 32 16.49 -8.04 -57.78
CA GLN A 32 16.77 -9.39 -57.23
C GLN A 32 15.92 -9.91 -56.06
N ALA A 33 15.14 -10.93 -56.41
CA ALA A 33 14.44 -11.83 -55.51
C ALA A 33 15.43 -12.81 -54.84
N SER A 34 15.36 -12.89 -53.52
CA SER A 34 15.93 -13.99 -52.72
C SER A 34 14.78 -14.69 -52.00
N THR A 35 14.59 -15.95 -52.34
CA THR A 35 13.66 -16.88 -51.70
C THR A 35 14.16 -17.26 -50.32
N THR A 36 13.43 -16.88 -49.27
CA THR A 36 13.69 -17.33 -47.90
C THR A 36 12.86 -18.57 -47.60
N THR A 37 13.52 -19.71 -47.50
CA THR A 37 12.97 -21.00 -47.08
C THR A 37 12.66 -20.96 -45.58
N ALA A 38 11.47 -21.44 -45.18
CA ALA A 38 11.07 -21.57 -43.78
C ALA A 38 11.91 -22.63 -43.05
N PRO A 39 12.28 -22.45 -41.77
CA PRO A 39 12.94 -23.49 -41.00
C PRO A 39 11.95 -24.56 -40.51
N THR A 40 12.30 -25.81 -40.75
CA THR A 40 11.68 -27.03 -40.21
C THR A 40 11.86 -27.10 -38.68
N PRO A 41 10.87 -27.57 -37.91
CA PRO A 41 11.01 -27.74 -36.47
C PRO A 41 11.95 -28.89 -36.10
N THR A 42 12.97 -28.60 -35.30
CA THR A 42 13.89 -29.59 -34.76
C THR A 42 13.25 -30.31 -33.57
N LYS A 43 13.10 -31.64 -33.69
CA LYS A 43 12.76 -32.54 -32.58
C LYS A 43 13.90 -32.56 -31.57
N SER A 44 13.62 -32.24 -30.31
CA SER A 44 14.57 -32.43 -29.20
C SER A 44 14.52 -33.89 -28.73
N THR A 45 15.66 -34.56 -28.85
CA THR A 45 15.94 -35.92 -28.37
C THR A 45 16.38 -35.90 -26.91
N ALA A 46 15.76 -36.79 -26.12
CA ALA A 46 16.23 -37.48 -24.92
C ALA A 46 17.49 -36.95 -24.20
N ALA A 47 17.30 -36.57 -22.92
CA ALA A 47 18.37 -36.52 -21.93
C ALA A 47 18.27 -37.73 -20.99
N THR A 48 19.39 -38.43 -20.91
CA THR A 48 19.70 -39.67 -20.21
C THR A 48 19.53 -39.55 -18.70
N GLY A 49 18.99 -40.60 -18.07
CA GLY A 49 18.80 -40.69 -16.62
C GLY A 49 20.10 -40.67 -15.82
N TYR A 50 20.05 -39.97 -14.69
CA TYR A 50 21.08 -39.97 -13.66
C TYR A 50 20.53 -40.76 -12.46
N SER A 51 21.05 -41.96 -12.22
CA SER A 51 20.73 -42.77 -11.04
C SER A 51 21.81 -42.54 -9.97
N GLY A 52 21.60 -41.56 -9.11
CA GLY A 52 22.38 -41.39 -7.87
C GLY A 52 21.65 -42.08 -6.72
N GLN A 53 22.20 -43.19 -6.22
CA GLN A 53 21.77 -43.79 -4.96
C GLN A 53 22.27 -42.90 -3.81
N SER A 54 21.36 -42.21 -3.13
CA SER A 54 21.59 -41.59 -1.84
C SER A 54 21.09 -42.54 -0.75
N SER A 55 22.02 -43.07 0.03
CA SER A 55 21.74 -43.86 1.22
C SER A 55 21.45 -42.93 2.40
N PHE A 56 20.17 -42.61 2.61
CA PHE A 56 19.67 -42.18 3.92
C PHE A 56 18.81 -43.32 4.48
N GLU A 57 19.19 -43.80 5.66
CA GLU A 57 18.37 -44.71 6.44
C GLU A 57 17.06 -44.01 6.84
N PRO A 58 15.89 -44.64 6.65
CA PRO A 58 14.64 -44.10 7.16
C PRO A 58 14.60 -44.26 8.68
N ALA A 59 14.59 -43.13 9.40
CA ALA A 59 14.29 -43.11 10.82
C ALA A 59 12.88 -43.68 11.05
N ALA A 60 12.74 -44.57 12.03
CA ALA A 60 11.48 -45.20 12.39
C ALA A 60 10.39 -44.16 12.70
N PRO A 61 9.12 -44.42 12.34
CA PRO A 61 8.02 -43.50 12.62
C PRO A 61 7.86 -43.31 14.13
N ARG A 62 8.09 -42.08 14.61
CA ARG A 62 7.69 -41.68 15.96
C ARG A 62 6.16 -41.55 15.98
N ALA A 63 5.54 -42.10 17.02
CA ALA A 63 4.12 -41.97 17.26
C ALA A 63 3.70 -40.48 17.29
N PRO A 64 2.53 -40.12 16.75
CA PRO A 64 2.04 -38.75 16.77
C PRO A 64 1.84 -38.30 18.21
N VAL A 65 2.52 -37.23 18.60
CA VAL A 65 2.22 -36.51 19.83
C VAL A 65 0.87 -35.85 19.63
N SER A 66 -0.17 -36.36 20.30
CA SER A 66 -1.45 -35.66 20.40
C SER A 66 -1.25 -34.38 21.20
N LEU A 67 -0.96 -33.28 20.51
CA LEU A 67 -1.20 -31.95 21.01
C LEU A 67 -2.71 -31.72 20.85
N THR A 68 -3.45 -31.89 21.95
CA THR A 68 -4.80 -31.34 22.06
C THR A 68 -4.65 -29.82 22.06
N ALA A 69 -4.60 -29.21 20.86
CA ALA A 69 -4.75 -27.78 20.72
C ALA A 69 -6.12 -27.43 21.31
N SER A 70 -6.11 -26.74 22.45
CA SER A 70 -7.30 -26.11 22.99
C SER A 70 -7.94 -25.26 21.90
N GLU A 71 -9.23 -25.44 21.65
CA GLU A 71 -9.95 -24.59 20.70
C GLU A 71 -9.69 -23.12 21.05
N PRO A 72 -9.40 -22.26 20.06
CA PRO A 72 -9.18 -20.85 20.32
C PRO A 72 -10.44 -20.25 20.97
N PRO A 73 -10.28 -19.29 21.90
CA PRO A 73 -11.40 -18.66 22.60
C PRO A 73 -12.48 -18.17 21.63
N ARG A 74 -13.76 -18.28 22.04
CA ARG A 74 -14.94 -17.93 21.22
C ARG A 74 -14.89 -16.52 20.61
N TRP A 75 -14.19 -15.57 21.23
CA TRP A 75 -14.05 -14.20 20.73
C TRP A 75 -13.15 -14.09 19.49
N LEU A 76 -12.21 -15.03 19.29
CA LEU A 76 -11.31 -15.06 18.12
C LEU A 76 -12.03 -15.47 16.82
N ARG A 77 -13.14 -16.21 16.89
CA ARG A 77 -13.99 -16.50 15.71
C ARG A 77 -14.83 -15.29 15.27
N ASN A 78 -14.99 -14.29 16.12
CA ASN A 78 -15.88 -13.16 15.89
C ASN A 78 -15.19 -11.94 15.26
N MET A 79 -13.87 -11.94 15.09
CA MET A 79 -13.18 -10.90 14.32
C MET A 79 -13.50 -10.95 12.82
N PHE A 80 -13.98 -12.09 12.31
CA PHE A 80 -14.21 -12.31 10.87
C PHE A 80 -15.63 -12.80 10.51
N ALA A 81 -16.61 -12.65 11.40
CA ALA A 81 -18.01 -12.96 11.10
C ALA A 81 -18.87 -11.67 11.03
N PRO A 82 -19.81 -11.53 10.07
CA PRO A 82 -20.71 -10.37 10.03
C PRO A 82 -21.58 -10.33 11.29
N ARG A 83 -21.55 -9.20 12.01
CA ARG A 83 -22.21 -9.04 13.33
C ARG A 83 -23.74 -9.15 13.21
N GLN A 84 -24.35 -9.91 14.13
CA GLN A 84 -25.75 -9.73 14.52
C GLN A 84 -25.85 -8.57 15.53
N PRO A 85 -26.91 -7.75 15.50
CA PRO A 85 -27.03 -6.60 16.38
C PRO A 85 -27.32 -7.04 17.83
N VAL A 86 -26.55 -6.51 18.77
CA VAL A 86 -26.84 -6.57 20.20
C VAL A 86 -27.04 -5.14 20.69
N VAL A 87 -28.21 -4.89 21.28
CA VAL A 87 -28.61 -3.59 21.85
C VAL A 87 -27.79 -3.30 23.13
N PRO A 88 -27.29 -2.06 23.35
CA PRO A 88 -26.38 -1.79 24.46
C PRO A 88 -27.09 -1.37 25.75
N THR A 89 -26.50 -1.75 26.89
CA THR A 89 -26.69 -1.10 28.19
C THR A 89 -25.64 -0.01 28.41
N GLU A 90 -26.13 1.11 28.93
CA GLU A 90 -25.47 2.41 29.13
C GLU A 90 -24.23 2.35 30.04
N HIS A 91 -23.19 3.10 29.66
CA HIS A 91 -22.39 3.89 30.60
C HIS A 91 -21.82 5.14 29.92
N THR A 92 -22.05 6.28 30.58
CA THR A 92 -21.74 7.65 30.22
C THR A 92 -20.27 8.02 30.44
N HIS A 93 -19.58 8.41 29.38
CA HIS A 93 -18.70 9.59 29.29
C HIS A 93 -18.28 9.78 27.82
N GLY A 94 -18.86 10.79 27.16
CA GLY A 94 -18.48 11.24 25.81
C GLY A 94 -18.73 10.21 24.71
N GLU A 95 -19.98 10.06 24.28
CA GLU A 95 -20.37 9.16 23.19
C GLU A 95 -19.55 9.40 21.91
N VAL A 96 -18.69 8.45 21.57
CA VAL A 96 -18.32 8.12 20.19
C VAL A 96 -18.85 6.69 20.00
N PRO A 97 -19.96 6.51 19.25
CA PRO A 97 -19.79 6.16 17.84
C PRO A 97 -20.95 6.63 16.95
N ALA A 98 -20.66 7.59 16.07
CA ALA A 98 -21.29 7.59 14.75
C ALA A 98 -20.36 6.79 13.83
N ASP A 99 -20.90 5.72 13.23
CA ASP A 99 -20.44 5.02 12.03
C ASP A 99 -19.27 5.73 11.30
N GLU A 100 -18.14 5.06 11.10
CA GLU A 100 -17.01 5.52 10.28
C GLU A 100 -17.52 6.16 8.99
N ALA A 101 -18.46 5.50 8.29
CA ALA A 101 -19.05 6.03 7.07
C ALA A 101 -19.86 7.32 7.29
N GLN A 102 -20.40 7.59 8.49
CA GLN A 102 -21.05 8.87 8.81
C GLN A 102 -20.03 9.96 9.11
N ARG A 103 -18.95 9.66 9.83
CA ARG A 103 -17.83 10.59 10.06
C ARG A 103 -17.17 10.97 8.74
N THR A 104 -16.81 9.97 7.95
CA THR A 104 -16.21 10.10 6.62
C THR A 104 -17.13 10.89 5.69
N ARG A 105 -18.45 10.68 5.72
CA ARG A 105 -19.37 11.44 4.84
C ARG A 105 -19.45 12.94 5.16
N ALA A 106 -19.59 13.31 6.44
CA ALA A 106 -19.70 14.71 6.83
C ALA A 106 -18.38 15.45 6.62
N LEU A 107 -17.28 14.82 7.04
CA LEU A 107 -15.93 15.35 6.89
C LEU A 107 -15.55 15.46 5.41
N ALA A 108 -15.88 14.45 4.58
CA ALA A 108 -15.61 14.49 3.15
C ALA A 108 -16.35 15.62 2.42
N GLN A 109 -17.53 16.05 2.88
CA GLN A 109 -18.22 17.20 2.26
C GLN A 109 -17.49 18.52 2.54
N GLU A 110 -17.05 18.72 3.77
CA GLU A 110 -16.26 19.90 4.16
C GLU A 110 -14.92 19.91 3.43
N GLN A 111 -14.22 18.78 3.42
CA GLN A 111 -12.94 18.62 2.72
C GLN A 111 -13.07 18.80 1.20
N GLN A 112 -14.16 18.31 0.58
CA GLN A 112 -14.43 18.57 -0.84
C GLN A 112 -14.59 20.06 -1.15
N GLN A 113 -15.25 20.82 -0.26
CA GLN A 113 -15.37 22.27 -0.43
C GLN A 113 -14.01 22.95 -0.34
N ILE A 114 -13.19 22.54 0.63
CA ILE A 114 -11.82 23.02 0.80
C ILE A 114 -11.00 22.77 -0.47
N ILE A 115 -11.04 21.56 -1.03
CA ILE A 115 -10.28 21.20 -2.24
C ILE A 115 -10.82 21.94 -3.48
N SER A 116 -12.14 22.07 -3.62
CA SER A 116 -12.75 22.77 -4.75
C SER A 116 -12.39 24.26 -4.83
N GLY A 117 -12.12 24.87 -3.67
CA GLY A 117 -11.65 26.25 -3.55
C GLY A 117 -10.12 26.38 -3.45
N ALA A 118 -9.38 25.28 -3.43
CA ALA A 118 -7.94 25.29 -3.25
C ALA A 118 -7.25 25.93 -4.47
N GLY A 119 -6.49 26.98 -4.20
CA GLY A 119 -5.60 27.63 -5.16
C GLY A 119 -4.17 27.11 -5.05
N SER A 120 -3.19 27.96 -5.34
CA SER A 120 -1.77 27.64 -5.14
C SER A 120 -1.34 27.60 -3.68
N GLU A 121 -2.15 28.10 -2.76
CA GLU A 121 -1.78 28.24 -1.35
C GLU A 121 -2.21 27.01 -0.53
N PRO A 122 -1.44 26.62 0.50
CA PRO A 122 -1.86 25.60 1.45
C PRO A 122 -3.16 25.99 2.17
N VAL A 123 -4.01 24.99 2.41
CA VAL A 123 -5.28 25.11 3.13
C VAL A 123 -5.21 24.30 4.43
N GLN A 124 -5.92 24.75 5.47
CA GLN A 124 -6.04 23.98 6.70
C GLN A 124 -7.00 22.81 6.46
N PHE A 125 -6.54 21.60 6.78
CA PHE A 125 -7.25 20.35 6.56
C PHE A 125 -7.26 19.56 7.86
N THR A 126 -8.44 19.28 8.40
CA THR A 126 -8.60 18.47 9.60
C THR A 126 -9.00 17.06 9.20
N ASN A 127 -8.27 16.06 9.69
CA ASN A 127 -8.51 14.65 9.41
C ASN A 127 -9.49 14.02 10.42
N ALA A 128 -9.88 12.77 10.17
CA ALA A 128 -10.85 12.02 10.98
C ALA A 128 -10.39 11.75 12.43
N ASN A 129 -9.08 11.88 12.69
CA ASN A 129 -8.47 11.80 14.02
C ASN A 129 -8.37 13.17 14.72
N GLY A 130 -8.87 14.23 14.10
CA GLY A 130 -8.90 15.59 14.64
C GLY A 130 -7.57 16.34 14.52
N GLN A 131 -6.58 15.79 13.82
CA GLN A 131 -5.33 16.49 13.54
C GLN A 131 -5.56 17.47 12.39
N THR A 132 -5.00 18.67 12.53
CA THR A 132 -5.11 19.72 11.50
C THR A 132 -3.76 20.00 10.88
N GLU A 133 -3.73 20.01 9.56
CA GLU A 133 -2.52 20.19 8.76
C GLU A 133 -2.69 21.22 7.67
N ALA A 134 -1.57 21.81 7.23
CA ALA A 134 -1.56 22.67 6.05
C ALA A 134 -1.24 21.82 4.81
N LEU A 135 -2.24 21.59 3.95
CA LEU A 135 -2.10 20.83 2.71
C LEU A 135 -2.19 21.72 1.49
N GLN A 136 -1.34 21.51 0.49
CA GLN A 136 -1.42 22.14 -0.82
C GLN A 136 -2.01 21.15 -1.83
N PHE A 137 -3.09 21.55 -2.51
CA PHE A 137 -3.74 20.75 -3.55
C PHE A 137 -3.42 21.35 -4.93
N THR A 138 -2.60 20.65 -5.72
CA THR A 138 -2.19 21.10 -7.06
C THR A 138 -2.78 20.20 -8.13
N ARG A 139 -3.38 20.76 -9.18
CA ARG A 139 -3.83 19.97 -10.34
C ARG A 139 -2.64 19.45 -11.14
N GLU A 140 -2.66 18.15 -11.43
CA GLU A 140 -1.60 17.50 -12.21
C GLU A 140 -2.20 16.36 -13.03
N ASN A 141 -1.97 16.35 -14.35
CA ASN A 141 -2.41 15.29 -15.29
C ASN A 141 -3.91 14.91 -15.18
N GLY A 142 -4.77 15.89 -14.91
CA GLY A 142 -6.22 15.67 -14.71
C GLY A 142 -6.59 15.24 -13.28
N GLY A 143 -5.62 14.84 -12.47
CA GLY A 143 -5.76 14.51 -11.06
C GLY A 143 -5.28 15.58 -10.11
N TRP A 144 -4.89 15.16 -8.91
CA TRP A 144 -4.45 16.00 -7.81
C TRP A 144 -3.13 15.51 -7.23
N ARG A 145 -2.20 16.42 -7.00
CA ARG A 145 -1.10 16.27 -6.06
C ARG A 145 -1.50 16.91 -4.74
N VAL A 146 -1.41 16.14 -3.66
CA VAL A 146 -1.61 16.62 -2.29
C VAL A 146 -0.24 16.69 -1.63
N THR A 147 0.19 17.86 -1.17
CA THR A 147 1.51 18.07 -0.57
C THR A 147 1.37 18.63 0.85
N ASP A 148 2.11 18.08 1.81
CA ASP A 148 2.14 18.59 3.18
C ASP A 148 3.21 19.69 3.39
N ALA A 149 3.30 20.22 4.60
CA ALA A 149 4.29 21.25 4.94
C ALA A 149 5.75 20.77 4.82
N ASN A 150 5.99 19.46 4.94
CA ASN A 150 7.30 18.83 4.84
C ASN A 150 7.67 18.42 3.40
N GLN A 151 6.83 18.76 2.42
CA GLN A 151 7.00 18.40 1.01
C GLN A 151 6.84 16.89 0.73
N ASN A 152 6.25 16.13 1.65
CA ASN A 152 5.73 14.81 1.30
C ASN A 152 4.54 15.02 0.38
N SER A 153 4.38 14.16 -0.63
CA SER A 153 3.27 14.32 -1.58
C SER A 153 2.69 13.01 -2.04
N MET A 154 1.36 12.96 -2.10
CA MET A 154 0.57 11.89 -2.69
C MET A 154 0.01 12.34 -4.03
N LEU A 155 0.06 11.45 -5.02
CA LEU A 155 -0.52 11.68 -6.34
C LEU A 155 -1.81 10.88 -6.48
N ILE A 156 -2.86 11.53 -6.98
CA ILE A 156 -4.17 10.92 -7.19
C ILE A 156 -4.57 11.16 -8.64
N HIS A 157 -4.55 10.11 -9.45
CA HIS A 157 -4.86 10.14 -10.88
C HIS A 157 -6.28 9.58 -11.15
N PRO A 158 -7.12 10.26 -11.95
CA PRO A 158 -8.40 9.72 -12.36
C PRO A 158 -8.24 8.76 -13.55
N GLU A 159 -8.83 7.58 -13.46
CA GLU A 159 -9.03 6.72 -14.62
C GLU A 159 -10.16 7.25 -15.52
N PRO A 160 -10.17 6.90 -16.82
CA PRO A 160 -11.22 7.31 -17.74
C PRO A 160 -12.63 6.95 -17.25
N GLY A 161 -13.54 7.94 -17.30
CA GLY A 161 -14.94 7.77 -16.91
C GLY A 161 -15.25 8.19 -15.47
N LEU A 162 -14.23 8.61 -14.70
CA LEU A 162 -14.45 9.24 -13.40
C LEU A 162 -15.00 10.67 -13.57
N THR A 163 -16.05 11.01 -12.84
CA THR A 163 -16.57 12.38 -12.80
C THR A 163 -15.70 13.26 -11.91
N GLU A 164 -15.73 14.57 -12.14
CA GLU A 164 -15.01 15.54 -11.30
C GLU A 164 -15.45 15.49 -9.83
N GLN A 165 -16.74 15.25 -9.57
CA GLN A 165 -17.26 15.08 -8.21
C GLN A 165 -16.70 13.82 -7.53
N GLU A 166 -16.60 12.71 -8.26
CA GLU A 166 -16.01 11.46 -7.75
C GLU A 166 -14.51 11.63 -7.49
N LEU A 167 -13.78 12.32 -8.37
CA LEU A 167 -12.38 12.66 -8.16
C LEU A 167 -12.19 13.49 -6.89
N LEU A 168 -12.94 14.58 -6.72
CA LEU A 168 -12.88 15.41 -5.50
C LEU A 168 -13.20 14.60 -4.24
N ARG A 169 -14.21 13.72 -4.29
CA ARG A 169 -14.57 12.85 -3.18
C ARG A 169 -13.44 11.89 -2.82
N GLY A 170 -12.84 11.23 -3.82
CA GLY A 170 -11.70 10.34 -3.62
C GLY A 170 -10.48 11.08 -3.09
N THR A 171 -10.16 12.26 -3.65
CA THR A 171 -9.06 13.11 -3.17
C THR A 171 -9.22 13.52 -1.72
N ALA A 172 -10.44 13.93 -1.31
CA ALA A 172 -10.72 14.24 0.09
C ALA A 172 -10.48 13.04 1.00
N ALA A 173 -11.06 11.88 0.67
CA ALA A 173 -10.93 10.67 1.48
C ALA A 173 -9.47 10.19 1.62
N TYR A 174 -8.71 10.14 0.52
CA TYR A 174 -7.33 9.69 0.62
C TYR A 174 -6.40 10.71 1.27
N ALA A 175 -6.67 12.01 1.14
CA ALA A 175 -5.95 13.02 1.92
C ALA A 175 -6.24 12.87 3.42
N ASP A 176 -7.48 12.53 3.78
CA ASP A 176 -7.87 12.20 5.15
C ASP A 176 -7.03 11.03 5.67
N TYR A 177 -7.11 9.85 5.04
CA TYR A 177 -6.36 8.66 5.46
C TYR A 177 -4.85 8.90 5.51
N TRP A 178 -4.28 9.47 4.45
CA TRP A 178 -2.83 9.73 4.36
C TRP A 178 -2.31 10.63 5.48
N THR A 179 -3.09 11.62 5.92
CA THR A 179 -2.69 12.51 7.02
C THR A 179 -2.86 11.90 8.41
N GLN A 180 -3.48 10.72 8.55
CA GLN A 180 -3.53 10.02 9.85
C GLN A 180 -2.20 9.35 10.20
N TYR A 181 -1.36 9.10 9.20
CA TYR A 181 -0.04 8.49 9.38
C TYR A 181 1.01 9.48 9.91
N PRO A 182 2.00 9.03 10.69
CA PRO A 182 3.18 9.82 11.04
C PRO A 182 3.87 10.43 9.82
N GLU A 183 4.33 11.68 9.95
CA GLU A 183 4.91 12.46 8.84
C GLU A 183 6.07 11.75 8.12
N HIS A 184 6.91 10.99 8.84
CA HIS A 184 8.05 10.29 8.24
C HIS A 184 7.65 9.09 7.36
N LEU A 185 6.43 8.60 7.47
CA LEU A 185 5.92 7.51 6.63
C LEU A 185 5.24 8.02 5.37
N ARG A 186 4.84 9.29 5.35
CA ARG A 186 4.11 9.87 4.23
C ARG A 186 4.95 10.02 2.97
N SER A 187 6.27 9.88 3.08
CA SER A 187 7.19 9.83 1.94
C SER A 187 7.09 8.52 1.15
N ALA A 188 6.57 7.44 1.74
CA ALA A 188 6.24 6.17 1.07
C ALA A 188 5.05 6.33 0.10
N SER A 189 4.77 7.55 -0.35
CA SER A 189 3.48 7.96 -0.87
C SER A 189 3.09 7.20 -2.13
N PRO A 190 1.97 6.47 -2.12
CA PRO A 190 1.52 5.76 -3.31
C PRO A 190 1.03 6.74 -4.38
N ILE A 191 1.14 6.33 -5.64
CA ILE A 191 0.37 6.93 -6.73
C ILE A 191 -1.00 6.25 -6.72
N ILE A 192 -2.06 6.97 -6.40
CA ILE A 192 -3.42 6.43 -6.32
C ILE A 192 -4.12 6.61 -7.67
N ASN A 193 -4.41 5.52 -8.36
CA ASN A 193 -5.25 5.50 -9.55
C ASN A 193 -6.70 5.28 -9.14
N LEU A 194 -7.53 6.31 -9.26
CA LEU A 194 -8.94 6.29 -8.93
C LEU A 194 -9.78 5.73 -10.07
N ASN A 195 -10.27 4.51 -9.89
CA ASN A 195 -10.98 3.77 -10.90
C ASN A 195 -12.48 3.66 -10.59
N PRO A 196 -13.38 4.13 -11.48
CA PRO A 196 -14.83 4.03 -11.26
C PRO A 196 -15.39 2.61 -11.39
N GLY A 197 -14.61 1.64 -11.88
CA GLY A 197 -15.00 0.24 -12.06
C GLY A 197 -14.11 -0.77 -11.34
N ALA A 198 -13.11 -0.32 -10.57
CA ALA A 198 -12.35 -1.22 -9.71
C ALA A 198 -13.23 -1.66 -8.53
N PHE A 199 -13.25 -2.96 -8.28
CA PHE A 199 -14.00 -3.56 -7.17
C PHE A 199 -13.13 -3.74 -5.92
N ARG A 200 -11.80 -3.58 -6.03
CA ARG A 200 -10.81 -3.72 -4.94
C ARG A 200 -9.54 -2.92 -5.23
N GLY A 201 -8.84 -2.56 -4.16
CA GLY A 201 -7.44 -2.14 -4.16
C GLY A 201 -6.54 -3.15 -4.87
N THR A 202 -5.56 -2.66 -5.64
CA THR A 202 -4.39 -3.47 -6.04
C THR A 202 -3.14 -2.60 -6.06
N TYR A 203 -2.10 -3.02 -5.36
CA TYR A 203 -0.75 -2.44 -5.47
C TYR A 203 0.06 -3.02 -6.64
N GLU A 204 0.68 -2.15 -7.43
CA GLU A 204 1.64 -2.51 -8.47
C GLU A 204 3.08 -2.19 -8.04
N ASN A 205 3.84 -3.23 -7.67
CA ASN A 205 5.22 -3.11 -7.18
C ASN A 205 6.20 -2.36 -8.08
N VAL A 206 5.99 -2.35 -9.40
CA VAL A 206 6.92 -1.72 -10.34
C VAL A 206 6.72 -0.20 -10.39
N THR A 207 5.47 0.23 -10.28
CA THR A 207 5.05 1.63 -10.46
C THR A 207 4.72 2.31 -9.14
N GLN A 208 4.59 1.54 -8.05
CA GLN A 208 4.07 1.99 -6.75
C GLN A 208 2.67 2.60 -6.87
N GLU A 209 1.92 2.07 -7.84
CA GLU A 209 0.56 2.51 -8.11
C GLU A 209 -0.43 1.67 -7.31
N VAL A 210 -1.39 2.34 -6.70
CA VAL A 210 -2.51 1.74 -5.99
C VAL A 210 -3.77 2.04 -6.77
N ASN A 211 -4.37 1.01 -7.35
CA ASN A 211 -5.65 1.16 -8.04
C ASN A 211 -6.80 1.07 -7.03
N MET A 212 -7.51 2.17 -6.79
CA MET A 212 -8.58 2.25 -5.80
C MET A 212 -9.95 2.48 -6.44
N GLY A 213 -10.97 1.80 -5.90
CA GLY A 213 -12.36 1.99 -6.30
C GLY A 213 -12.95 3.28 -5.72
N VAL A 214 -13.64 4.09 -6.52
CA VAL A 214 -14.23 5.36 -6.03
C VAL A 214 -15.70 5.24 -5.67
N LYS A 215 -16.48 4.37 -6.31
CA LYS A 215 -17.95 4.42 -6.22
C LYS A 215 -18.50 3.87 -4.90
N ASP A 216 -18.01 2.71 -4.49
CA ASP A 216 -18.54 1.96 -3.35
C ASP A 216 -17.46 1.61 -2.30
N ASP A 217 -16.17 1.86 -2.58
CA ASP A 217 -15.01 1.34 -1.83
C ASP A 217 -13.96 2.41 -1.47
N LEU A 218 -14.38 3.62 -1.09
CA LEU A 218 -13.50 4.54 -0.35
C LEU A 218 -13.38 4.04 1.08
N ASP A 219 -12.70 2.91 1.22
CA ASP A 219 -12.57 2.13 2.43
C ASP A 219 -11.16 2.34 3.01
N GLU A 220 -11.12 2.81 4.26
CA GLU A 220 -9.89 3.08 5.00
C GLU A 220 -9.09 1.79 5.18
N MET A 221 -9.76 0.67 5.46
CA MET A 221 -9.11 -0.64 5.60
C MET A 221 -8.37 -1.06 4.32
N THR A 222 -8.98 -0.87 3.15
CA THR A 222 -8.30 -1.13 1.88
C THR A 222 -7.12 -0.18 1.69
N PHE A 223 -7.29 1.11 1.99
CA PHE A 223 -6.18 2.06 1.90
C PHE A 223 -5.01 1.68 2.81
N ASP A 224 -5.27 1.31 4.05
CA ASP A 224 -4.25 0.94 5.02
C ASP A 224 -3.46 -0.30 4.60
N HIS A 225 -4.14 -1.30 4.02
CA HIS A 225 -3.47 -2.46 3.42
C HIS A 225 -2.50 -2.02 2.31
N GLU A 226 -2.98 -1.26 1.33
CA GLU A 226 -2.18 -0.84 0.18
C GLU A 226 -1.07 0.15 0.57
N PHE A 227 -1.31 0.97 1.60
CA PHE A 227 -0.30 1.84 2.18
C PHE A 227 0.77 1.02 2.91
N GLY A 228 0.41 -0.11 3.54
CA GLY A 228 1.34 -1.08 4.09
C GLY A 228 2.31 -1.61 3.03
N HIS A 229 1.84 -1.91 1.82
CA HIS A 229 2.71 -2.27 0.70
C HIS A 229 3.70 -1.15 0.35
N ALA A 230 3.22 0.09 0.28
CA ALA A 230 4.05 1.25 -0.01
C ALA A 230 5.14 1.47 1.05
N VAL A 231 4.77 1.38 2.34
CA VAL A 231 5.71 1.44 3.47
C VAL A 231 6.75 0.32 3.36
N GLY A 232 6.33 -0.91 3.05
CA GLY A 232 7.25 -2.04 2.92
C GLY A 232 8.24 -1.86 1.77
N PHE A 233 7.80 -1.25 0.67
CA PHE A 233 8.62 -0.97 -0.51
C PHE A 233 9.77 0.01 -0.23
N GLU A 234 9.57 0.96 0.69
CA GLU A 234 10.65 1.87 1.11
C GLU A 234 11.82 1.09 1.72
N PHE A 235 11.56 0.03 2.48
CA PHE A 235 12.60 -0.79 3.09
C PHE A 235 13.23 -1.80 2.11
N ASP A 236 12.41 -2.45 1.29
CA ASP A 236 12.88 -3.45 0.34
C ASP A 236 12.04 -3.40 -0.94
N ARG A 237 12.62 -2.87 -2.02
CA ARG A 237 11.96 -2.76 -3.32
C ARG A 237 11.64 -4.10 -3.99
N GLN A 238 12.24 -5.20 -3.54
CA GLN A 238 12.00 -6.53 -4.08
C GLN A 238 11.09 -7.36 -3.18
N GLY A 239 11.29 -7.25 -1.86
CA GLY A 239 10.55 -8.01 -0.86
C GLY A 239 9.35 -7.30 -0.25
N GLY A 240 9.23 -5.98 -0.41
CA GLY A 240 8.14 -5.14 0.07
C GLY A 240 7.89 -5.26 1.58
N ARG A 241 8.95 -5.35 2.38
CA ARG A 241 8.86 -5.47 3.84
C ARG A 241 10.15 -5.03 4.55
N PRO A 242 10.07 -4.64 5.83
CA PRO A 242 11.23 -4.26 6.63
C PRO A 242 12.21 -5.42 6.90
N PRO A 243 13.49 -5.12 7.19
CA PRO A 243 14.45 -6.13 7.58
C PRO A 243 14.01 -6.88 8.84
N GLY A 244 14.24 -8.20 8.86
CA GLY A 244 13.86 -9.06 9.97
C GLY A 244 12.40 -9.56 9.95
N TRP A 245 11.58 -9.09 9.00
CA TRP A 245 10.18 -9.52 8.91
C TRP A 245 10.02 -11.04 8.77
N ASP A 246 10.79 -11.70 7.92
CA ASP A 246 10.70 -13.15 7.72
C ASP A 246 10.98 -13.95 8.99
N ALA A 247 11.95 -13.50 9.79
CA ALA A 247 12.27 -14.12 11.07
C ALA A 247 11.13 -13.91 12.07
N ALA A 248 10.53 -12.71 12.09
CA ALA A 248 9.37 -12.41 12.93
C ALA A 248 8.15 -13.26 12.53
N MET A 249 7.89 -13.40 11.22
CA MET A 249 6.84 -14.27 10.69
C MET A 249 7.00 -15.72 11.17
N GLN A 250 8.21 -16.25 11.02
CA GLN A 250 8.53 -17.62 11.42
C GLN A 250 8.39 -17.82 12.94
N ALA A 251 8.80 -16.82 13.73
CA ALA A 251 8.77 -16.88 15.19
C ALA A 251 7.36 -16.83 15.76
N ASP A 252 6.49 -15.99 15.20
CA ASP A 252 5.08 -15.89 15.60
C ASP A 252 4.28 -17.13 15.12
N GLY A 253 4.67 -17.75 14.00
CA GLY A 253 4.15 -19.06 13.54
C GLY A 253 2.69 -19.07 13.08
N ILE A 254 2.03 -17.93 13.11
CA ILE A 254 0.68 -17.69 12.58
C ILE A 254 0.69 -16.48 11.64
N SER A 255 -0.22 -16.49 10.68
CA SER A 255 -0.41 -15.39 9.71
C SER A 255 -1.49 -14.41 10.22
N PRO A 256 -1.37 -13.10 9.96
CA PRO A 256 -2.36 -12.10 10.37
C PRO A 256 -3.73 -12.33 9.72
N SER A 257 -3.77 -12.91 8.53
CA SER A 257 -5.01 -13.24 7.84
C SER A 257 -4.87 -14.47 6.94
N GLN A 258 -5.99 -14.96 6.39
CA GLN A 258 -5.95 -16.00 5.37
C GLN A 258 -5.35 -15.51 4.06
N TYR A 259 -5.51 -14.22 3.76
CA TYR A 259 -5.00 -13.59 2.54
C TYR A 259 -3.46 -13.53 2.54
N ALA A 260 -2.87 -13.22 3.69
CA ALA A 260 -1.42 -13.21 3.92
C ALA A 260 -0.74 -14.60 3.90
N ASN A 261 -1.50 -15.70 3.95
CA ASN A 261 -0.92 -17.00 4.26
C ASN A 261 0.02 -17.50 3.15
N GLY A 262 1.31 -17.62 3.49
CA GLY A 262 2.35 -18.08 2.56
C GLY A 262 2.87 -17.00 1.61
N ASN A 263 2.45 -15.75 1.77
CA ASN A 263 2.93 -14.61 0.99
C ASN A 263 3.50 -13.55 1.92
N GLN A 264 4.83 -13.43 1.98
CA GLN A 264 5.52 -12.51 2.89
C GLN A 264 5.21 -11.03 2.63
N TYR A 265 4.89 -10.70 1.37
CA TYR A 265 4.52 -9.35 0.95
C TYR A 265 3.15 -8.98 1.51
N GLU A 266 2.16 -9.84 1.29
CA GLU A 266 0.81 -9.67 1.86
C GLU A 266 0.79 -9.80 3.38
N ASP A 267 1.67 -10.62 3.96
CA ASP A 267 1.80 -10.74 5.42
C ASP A 267 2.24 -9.43 6.06
N PHE A 268 3.13 -8.66 5.42
CA PHE A 268 3.49 -7.33 5.91
C PHE A 268 2.33 -6.35 5.81
N ALA A 269 1.68 -6.22 4.64
CA ALA A 269 0.57 -5.29 4.46
C ALA A 269 -0.63 -5.61 5.37
N GLU A 270 -0.99 -6.88 5.51
CA GLU A 270 -2.05 -7.31 6.43
C GLU A 270 -1.67 -7.10 7.90
N GLY A 271 -0.38 -7.30 8.24
CA GLY A 271 0.15 -6.98 9.56
C GLY A 271 0.12 -5.48 9.85
N TRP A 272 0.41 -4.65 8.85
CA TRP A 272 0.33 -3.19 8.92
C TRP A 272 -1.09 -2.72 9.14
N LEU A 273 -2.04 -3.17 8.31
CA LEU A 273 -3.47 -2.91 8.46
C LEU A 273 -3.94 -3.26 9.88
N ALA A 274 -3.67 -4.49 10.35
CA ALA A 274 -4.08 -4.93 11.68
C ALA A 274 -3.49 -4.05 12.79
N TYR A 275 -2.30 -3.51 12.59
CA TYR A 275 -1.63 -2.62 13.53
C TYR A 275 -2.24 -1.23 13.59
N VAL A 276 -2.49 -0.59 12.44
CA VAL A 276 -3.14 0.72 12.36
C VAL A 276 -4.54 0.64 12.98
N GLU A 277 -5.34 -0.35 12.58
CA GLU A 277 -6.68 -0.58 13.11
C GLU A 277 -6.66 -0.81 14.64
N ALA A 278 -5.67 -1.55 15.15
CA ALA A 278 -5.53 -1.77 16.59
C ALA A 278 -5.16 -0.48 17.35
N ARG A 279 -4.36 0.43 16.75
CA ARG A 279 -4.03 1.73 17.36
C ARG A 279 -5.26 2.63 17.45
N GLU A 280 -6.07 2.68 16.41
CA GLU A 280 -7.29 3.50 16.36
C GLU A 280 -8.34 3.03 17.36
N LYS A 281 -8.50 1.71 17.50
CA LYS A 281 -9.40 1.10 18.49
C LYS A 281 -8.86 1.19 19.93
N GLY A 282 -7.63 1.69 20.12
CA GLY A 282 -7.07 2.01 21.42
C GLY A 282 -6.24 0.91 22.08
N PRO A 283 -5.73 1.17 23.31
CA PRO A 283 -4.64 0.41 23.91
C PRO A 283 -4.95 -1.07 24.17
N GLU A 284 -6.20 -1.44 24.38
CA GLU A 284 -6.59 -2.84 24.59
C GLU A 284 -6.44 -3.68 23.32
N HIS A 285 -6.81 -3.13 22.15
CA HIS A 285 -6.66 -3.79 20.85
C HIS A 285 -5.18 -3.89 20.48
N LEU A 286 -4.42 -2.83 20.73
CA LEU A 286 -2.98 -2.83 20.50
C LEU A 286 -2.26 -3.89 21.36
N ALA A 287 -2.63 -4.01 22.65
CA ALA A 287 -2.09 -5.05 23.52
C ALA A 287 -2.48 -6.47 23.08
N ALA A 288 -3.70 -6.66 22.56
CA ALA A 288 -4.13 -7.94 22.01
C ALA A 288 -3.31 -8.33 20.77
N LEU A 289 -3.09 -7.38 19.84
CA LEU A 289 -2.25 -7.61 18.67
C LEU A 289 -0.81 -7.94 19.07
N GLN A 290 -0.22 -7.18 20.01
CA GLN A 290 1.11 -7.44 20.55
C GLN A 290 1.23 -8.84 21.17
N SER A 291 0.20 -9.29 21.89
CA SER A 291 0.20 -10.62 22.49
C SER A 291 0.12 -11.74 21.44
N GLN A 292 -0.52 -11.48 20.29
CA GLN A 292 -0.72 -12.48 19.24
C GLN A 292 0.47 -12.56 18.28
N PHE A 293 1.07 -11.42 17.95
CA PHE A 293 2.17 -11.31 16.98
C PHE A 293 3.35 -10.54 17.58
N PRO A 294 3.94 -10.99 18.70
CA PRO A 294 4.91 -10.19 19.46
C PRO A 294 6.14 -9.79 18.64
N ASN A 295 6.60 -10.65 17.72
CA ASN A 295 7.79 -10.36 16.93
C ASN A 295 7.47 -9.41 15.77
N ARG A 296 6.36 -9.62 15.05
CA ARG A 296 5.93 -8.68 14.00
C ARG A 296 5.56 -7.32 14.59
N PHE A 297 4.84 -7.31 15.71
CA PHE A 297 4.45 -6.10 16.43
C PHE A 297 5.69 -5.25 16.77
N ALA A 298 6.76 -5.87 17.25
CA ALA A 298 7.99 -5.15 17.58
C ALA A 298 8.61 -4.44 16.36
N ILE A 299 8.50 -5.01 15.16
CA ILE A 299 8.96 -4.37 13.92
C ILE A 299 7.98 -3.26 13.50
N LEU A 300 6.67 -3.53 13.51
CA LEU A 300 5.63 -2.55 13.17
C LEU A 300 5.74 -1.29 14.05
N GLU A 301 5.93 -1.46 15.35
CA GLU A 301 6.11 -0.35 16.29
C GLU A 301 7.39 0.46 15.98
N GLN A 302 8.46 -0.19 15.52
CA GLN A 302 9.69 0.52 15.13
C GLN A 302 9.51 1.31 13.84
N VAL A 303 8.84 0.73 12.84
CA VAL A 303 8.52 1.41 11.58
C VAL A 303 7.60 2.61 11.86
N TYR A 304 6.52 2.38 12.62
CA TYR A 304 5.54 3.41 12.93
C TYR A 304 6.15 4.59 13.71
N ASN A 305 7.07 4.33 14.64
CA ASN A 305 7.73 5.38 15.40
C ASN A 305 9.00 5.93 14.72
N GLY A 306 9.37 5.43 13.54
CA GLY A 306 10.56 5.86 12.80
C GLY A 306 11.88 5.48 13.49
N THR A 307 11.89 4.48 14.36
CA THR A 307 13.13 3.97 14.96
C THR A 307 13.79 2.90 14.09
N LEU A 308 13.04 2.30 13.17
CA LEU A 308 13.55 1.54 12.03
C LEU A 308 13.37 2.38 10.76
N GLN A 309 14.48 2.66 10.07
CA GLN A 309 14.52 3.53 8.88
C GLN A 309 14.91 2.70 7.65
N PRO A 310 14.38 3.03 6.46
CA PRO A 310 14.89 2.52 5.19
C PRO A 310 16.39 2.78 5.01
N GLU A 311 17.08 1.91 4.26
CA GLU A 311 18.50 2.06 3.92
C GLU A 311 18.77 3.11 2.83
#